data_AF-A0A3A4WHY4-F1
#
_entry.id   AF-A0A3A4WHY4-F1
#
_cell.length_a   1.000
_cell.length_b   1.000
_cell.length_c   1.000
_cell.angle_alpha   90.00
_cell.angle_beta   90.00
_cell.angle_gamma   90.00
#
_symmetry.space_group_name_H-M   'P 1'
#
loop_
_entity.id
_entity.type
_entity.pdbx_description
1 polymer ?
#
loop_
_entity_poly.entity_id
_entity_poly.type
_entity_poly.pdbx_seq_one_letter_code
_entity_poly.pdbx_strand_id
1 'polypeptide(L)' 'MNFATAIIGGGVLFFLLTCWAVIDISQRDFGGIEKKAIWGVVALIPFIGPVVYFAFGFRKGKKPHI' A
#
# COMPACT_ATOMS: atom_id res chain seq x y z
N MET A 1 -2.15 19.46 -20.74
CA MET A 1 -2.85 18.27 -20.18
C MET A 1 -4.31 18.65 -19.96
N ASN A 2 -5.23 17.86 -20.48
CA ASN A 2 -6.67 17.96 -20.26
C ASN A 2 -7.07 17.27 -18.94
N PHE A 3 -8.16 17.73 -18.33
CA PHE A 3 -8.62 17.28 -17.01
C PHE A 3 -8.82 15.76 -16.93
N ALA A 4 -9.39 15.16 -17.99
CA ALA A 4 -9.57 13.71 -18.10
C ALA A 4 -8.24 12.95 -17.98
N THR A 5 -7.18 13.41 -18.65
CA THR A 5 -5.86 12.78 -18.59
C THR A 5 -5.23 12.89 -17.19
N ALA A 6 -5.49 13.98 -16.47
CA ALA A 6 -5.04 14.11 -15.08
C ALA A 6 -5.75 13.11 -14.14
N ILE A 7 -7.07 12.92 -14.30
CA ILE A 7 -7.83 11.93 -13.53
C ILE A 7 -7.33 10.52 -13.81
N ILE A 8 -7.20 10.15 -15.09
CA ILE A 8 -6.73 8.81 -15.48
C ILE A 8 -5.32 8.56 -14.97
N GLY A 9 -4.41 9.54 -15.14
CA GLY A 9 -3.04 9.46 -14.65
C GLY A 9 -2.97 9.29 -13.12
N GLY A 10 -3.79 10.03 -12.38
CA GLY A 10 -3.92 9.88 -10.94
C GLY A 10 -4.45 8.49 -10.54
N GLY A 11 -5.48 8.01 -11.21
CA GLY A 11 -6.03 6.66 -10.99
C GLY A 11 -4.98 5.56 -11.19
N VAL A 12 -4.24 5.62 -12.30
CA VAL A 12 -3.14 4.67 -12.59
C VAL A 12 -2.05 4.75 -11.53
N LEU A 13 -1.63 5.95 -11.14
CA LEU A 13 -0.62 6.14 -10.09
C LEU A 13 -1.04 5.48 -8.78
N PHE A 14 -2.27 5.74 -8.32
CA PHE A 14 -2.76 5.17 -7.06
C PHE A 14 -2.98 3.66 -7.15
N PHE A 15 -3.41 3.14 -8.30
CA PHE A 15 -3.48 1.71 -8.53
C PHE A 15 -2.10 1.04 -8.38
N LEU A 16 -1.07 1.60 -9.01
CA LEU A 16 0.31 1.11 -8.89
C LEU A 16 0.82 1.18 -7.45
N LEU A 17 0.51 2.25 -6.71
CA LEU A 17 0.83 2.36 -5.29
C LEU A 17 0.13 1.29 -4.45
N THR A 18 -1.14 0.99 -4.73
CA THR A 18 -1.87 -0.11 -4.06
C THR A 18 -1.21 -1.45 -4.33
N CYS A 19 -0.90 -1.78 -5.59
CA CYS A 19 -0.19 -3.02 -5.94
C CYS A 19 1.14 -3.13 -5.20
N TRP A 20 1.93 -2.04 -5.17
CA TRP A 20 3.20 -2.03 -4.46
C TRP A 20 3.01 -2.22 -2.96
N ALA A 21 2.06 -1.52 -2.33
CA ALA A 21 1.76 -1.69 -0.90
C ALA A 21 1.40 -3.14 -0.58
N VAL A 22 0.55 -3.79 -1.38
CA VAL A 22 0.16 -5.20 -1.18
C VAL A 22 1.36 -6.14 -1.29
N ILE A 23 2.22 -5.95 -2.30
CA ILE A 23 3.45 -6.74 -2.45
C ILE A 23 4.35 -6.57 -1.22
N ASP A 24 4.55 -5.34 -0.77
CA ASP A 24 5.38 -5.05 0.40
C ASP A 24 4.82 -5.65 1.69
N ILE A 25 3.51 -5.50 1.93
CA ILE A 25 2.81 -6.14 3.07
C ILE A 25 2.99 -7.65 3.05
N SER A 26 2.90 -8.28 1.86
CA SER A 26 3.06 -9.73 1.74
C SER A 26 4.47 -10.19 2.14
N GLN A 27 5.50 -9.41 1.79
CA GLN A 27 6.91 -9.70 2.05
C GLN A 27 7.37 -9.38 3.48
N ARG A 28 6.66 -8.52 4.21
CA ARG A 28 7.01 -8.15 5.59
C ARG A 28 6.40 -9.08 6.63
N ASP A 29 7.12 -9.27 7.72
CA ASP A 29 6.59 -9.81 8.96
C ASP A 29 6.19 -8.67 9.91
N PHE A 30 4.95 -8.72 10.39
CA PHE A 30 4.39 -7.75 11.34
C PHE A 30 4.26 -8.32 12.77
N GLY A 31 4.84 -9.51 13.02
CA GLY A 31 4.76 -10.21 14.30
C GLY A 31 3.40 -10.86 14.53
N GLY A 32 2.66 -11.19 13.46
CA GLY A 32 1.35 -11.83 13.52
C GLY A 32 0.50 -11.59 12.26
N ILE A 33 -0.37 -12.56 11.94
CA ILE A 33 -1.23 -12.48 10.75
C ILE A 33 -2.29 -11.38 10.86
N GLU A 34 -2.84 -11.13 12.05
CA GLU A 34 -3.82 -10.07 12.30
C GLU A 34 -3.23 -8.69 11.99
N LYS A 35 -2.01 -8.42 12.44
CA LYS A 35 -1.30 -7.17 12.17
C LYS A 35 -1.00 -6.99 10.69
N LYS A 36 -0.67 -8.08 9.98
CA LYS A 36 -0.52 -8.06 8.52
C LYS A 36 -1.85 -7.75 7.83
N ALA A 37 -2.93 -8.38 8.26
CA ALA A 37 -4.27 -8.18 7.70
C ALA A 37 -4.77 -6.74 7.87
N ILE A 38 -4.50 -6.09 9.01
CA ILE A 38 -4.81 -4.67 9.22
C ILE A 38 -4.18 -3.80 8.14
N TRP A 39 -2.88 -3.97 7.87
CA TRP A 39 -2.21 -3.22 6.80
C TRP A 39 -2.74 -3.59 5.42
N GLY A 40 -3.13 -4.84 5.19
CA GLY A 40 -3.80 -5.28 3.96
C GLY A 40 -5.11 -4.54 3.72
N VAL A 41 -5.99 -4.47 4.73
CA VAL A 41 -7.27 -3.73 4.65
C VAL A 41 -7.02 -2.24 4.45
N VAL A 42 -6.07 -1.65 5.18
CA VAL A 42 -5.70 -0.23 5.03
C VAL A 42 -5.24 0.05 3.60
N ALA A 43 -4.37 -0.78 3.01
CA ALA A 43 -3.85 -0.56 1.66
C ALA A 43 -4.91 -0.61 0.56
N LEU A 44 -6.03 -1.30 0.78
CA LEU A 44 -7.13 -1.43 -0.19
C LEU A 44 -8.10 -0.24 -0.20
N ILE A 45 -7.97 0.71 0.73
CA ILE A 45 -8.74 1.95 0.72
C ILE A 45 -8.28 2.81 -0.47
N PRO A 46 -9.13 3.10 -1.48
CA PRO A 46 -8.72 3.83 -2.67
C PRO A 46 -8.11 5.19 -2.33
N PHE A 47 -7.04 5.55 -3.03
CA PHE A 47 -6.28 6.80 -2.92
C PHE A 47 -5.56 7.02 -1.58
N ILE A 48 -6.20 6.77 -0.44
CA ILE A 48 -5.66 7.11 0.89
C ILE A 48 -4.86 5.94 1.47
N GLY A 49 -5.32 4.71 1.27
CA GLY A 49 -4.76 3.50 1.86
C GLY A 49 -3.27 3.29 1.62
N PRO A 50 -2.81 3.28 0.34
CA PRO A 50 -1.40 3.11 0.02
C PRO A 50 -0.52 4.21 0.62
N VAL A 51 -1.03 5.45 0.66
CA VAL A 51 -0.32 6.60 1.24
C VAL A 51 -0.15 6.40 2.74
N VAL A 52 -1.21 6.02 3.46
CA VAL A 52 -1.15 5.72 4.90
C VAL A 52 -0.21 4.55 5.18
N TYR A 53 -0.25 3.50 4.35
CA TYR A 53 0.66 2.37 4.47
C TYR A 53 2.13 2.80 4.32
N PHE A 54 2.50 3.54 3.26
CA PHE A 54 3.88 3.97 3.07
C PHE A 54 4.33 5.03 4.10
N ALA A 55 3.41 5.86 4.60
CA ALA A 55 3.72 6.82 5.65
C ALA A 55 3.98 6.15 7.01
N PHE A 56 3.22 5.11 7.38
CA PHE A 56 3.27 4.53 8.72
C PHE A 56 3.53 3.03 8.74
N GLY A 57 2.79 2.26 7.94
CA GLY A 57 2.80 0.79 7.95
C GLY A 57 4.09 0.15 7.48
N PHE A 58 4.74 0.70 6.46
CA PHE A 58 6.02 0.19 5.94
C PHE A 58 7.09 0.10 7.02
N ARG A 59 7.11 1.03 7.98
CA ARG A 59 8.07 1.08 9.09
C ARG A 59 7.76 0.08 10.21
N LYS A 60 6.56 -0.51 10.23
CA LYS A 60 6.08 -1.40 11.29
C LYS A 60 6.39 -2.89 11.03
N GLY A 61 6.55 -3.28 9.76
CA GLY A 61 6.94 -4.64 9.40
C GLY A 61 8.45 -4.76 9.19
N LYS A 62 9.03 -5.90 9.55
CA LYS A 62 10.43 -6.24 9.25
C LYS A 62 10.48 -7.12 8.01
N LYS A 63 11.46 -6.90 7.12
CA LYS A 63 11.74 -7.88 6.07
C LYS A 63 12.40 -9.09 6.73
N PRO A 64 11.91 -10.32 6.50
CA PRO A 64 12.62 -11.51 6.93
C PRO A 64 14.06 -11.43 6.41
N HIS A 65 15.04 -11.65 7.28
CA HIS A 65 16.39 -11.96 6.82
C HIS A 65 16.29 -13.32 6.14
N ILE A 66 16.36 -13.30 4.81
CA ILE A 66 16.58 -14.52 4.00
C ILE A 66 18.05 -14.88 4.14
#